data_AF-A0A1H3XYA7-F1
#
_entry.id   AF-A0A1H3XYA7-F1
#
_cell.length_a   1.000
_cell.length_b   1.000
_cell.length_c   1.000
_cell.angle_alpha   90.00
_cell.angle_beta   90.00
_cell.angle_gamma   90.00
#
_symmetry.space_group_name_H-M   'P 1'
#
loop_
_entity.id
_entity.type
_entity.pdbx_description
1 polymer ?
#
loop_
_entity_poly.entity_id
_entity_poly.type
_entity_poly.pdbx_seq_one_letter_code
_entity_poly.pdbx_strand_id
1 'polypeptide(L)'
;MSTKEIFPYAGSSFVNTFSPQLVMKNTYSEASDKVTAELSAGDRAGTVMNIPFQWESLPVDDSLIDGQEDDKSTGIHRDNVVKKKLTCVLHDGGWQLLHNEGGNMLRHWIYNRRLLFPLLLVAGLSQAQASDIRNTIPYWSVWVDKAGISHQAKCQLDTLKLEQFSAKGDPEWVSQEDLLTSRYVFNIMPVGWVGPWHKNPSPQWIIPLSGRWFVQTMDGKRVEMGPGEISFGYDKNAGTFGNKVGHMSGAVGKEPAKVMVVQVTSALENPKDERCPAGGVGQQVSERRSTP
;
A
#
# COMPACT_ATOMS: atom_id res chain seq x y z
N MET A 1 -33.32 -18.70 10.85
CA MET A 1 -33.25 -18.06 9.51
C MET A 1 -32.55 -16.73 9.71
N SER A 2 -31.34 -16.56 9.17
CA SER A 2 -30.63 -15.28 9.21
C SER A 2 -31.39 -14.29 8.32
N THR A 3 -31.89 -13.21 8.90
CA THR A 3 -32.46 -12.09 8.14
C THR A 3 -31.32 -11.45 7.36
N LYS A 4 -31.35 -11.57 6.02
CA LYS A 4 -30.39 -10.89 5.14
C LYS A 4 -30.46 -9.40 5.45
N GLU A 5 -29.34 -8.82 5.89
CA GLU A 5 -29.27 -7.38 6.13
C GLU A 5 -29.49 -6.63 4.81
N ILE A 6 -30.44 -5.70 4.82
CA ILE A 6 -30.79 -4.86 3.69
C ILE A 6 -29.90 -3.62 3.76
N PHE A 7 -29.26 -3.28 2.64
CA PHE A 7 -28.47 -2.07 2.53
C PHE A 7 -29.34 -0.85 2.91
N PRO A 8 -28.89 0.05 3.81
CA PRO A 8 -29.73 1.14 4.31
C PRO A 8 -30.29 2.07 3.23
N TYR A 9 -29.67 2.06 2.04
CA TYR A 9 -30.09 2.87 0.89
C TYR A 9 -30.58 2.02 -0.29
N ALA A 10 -31.01 0.79 -0.05
CA ALA A 10 -31.67 -0.03 -1.06
C ALA A 10 -32.85 0.71 -1.70
N GLY A 11 -33.00 0.62 -3.02
CA GLY A 11 -34.00 1.36 -3.80
C GLY A 11 -33.66 2.83 -4.06
N SER A 12 -32.59 3.36 -3.45
CA SER A 12 -32.18 4.76 -3.62
C SER A 12 -31.21 4.95 -4.78
N SER A 13 -31.14 6.18 -5.29
CA SER A 13 -30.18 6.59 -6.33
C SER A 13 -29.36 7.80 -5.90
N PHE A 14 -28.08 7.78 -6.21
CA PHE A 14 -27.13 8.84 -5.86
C PHE A 14 -26.34 9.26 -7.08
N VAL A 15 -26.31 10.56 -7.36
CA VAL A 15 -25.50 11.13 -8.43
C VAL A 15 -24.24 11.73 -7.82
N ASN A 16 -23.09 11.25 -8.29
CA ASN A 16 -21.78 11.69 -7.86
C ASN A 16 -21.03 12.30 -9.04
N THR A 17 -20.67 13.57 -8.89
CA THR A 17 -19.80 14.28 -9.84
C THR A 17 -18.38 14.21 -9.33
N PHE A 18 -17.55 13.34 -9.91
CA PHE A 18 -16.13 13.29 -9.61
C PHE A 18 -15.35 14.36 -10.38
N SER A 19 -15.84 14.72 -11.57
CA SER A 19 -15.33 15.82 -12.40
C SER A 19 -16.36 16.23 -13.46
N PRO A 20 -16.15 17.34 -14.19
CA PRO A 20 -17.00 17.69 -15.34
C PRO A 20 -17.04 16.61 -16.44
N GLN A 21 -16.05 15.72 -16.48
CA GLN A 21 -15.94 14.62 -17.44
C GLN A 21 -16.24 13.24 -16.83
N LEU A 22 -16.70 13.18 -15.58
CA LEU A 22 -17.04 11.92 -14.91
C LEU A 22 -18.11 12.17 -13.87
N VAL A 23 -19.35 11.95 -14.30
CA VAL A 23 -20.55 11.99 -13.47
C VAL A 23 -21.15 10.60 -13.51
N MET A 24 -21.34 10.01 -12.33
CA MET A 24 -21.85 8.66 -12.18
C MET A 24 -23.09 8.67 -11.30
N LYS A 25 -24.16 8.02 -11.75
CA LYS A 25 -25.35 7.77 -10.97
C LYS A 25 -25.36 6.29 -10.56
N ASN A 26 -25.38 6.04 -9.25
CA ASN A 26 -25.52 4.71 -8.70
C ASN A 26 -26.96 4.52 -8.23
N THR A 27 -27.64 3.49 -8.73
CA THR A 27 -28.98 3.08 -8.31
C THR A 27 -28.89 1.72 -7.64
N TYR A 28 -29.19 1.64 -6.35
CA TYR A 28 -29.11 0.42 -5.58
C TYR A 28 -30.43 -0.35 -5.66
N SER A 29 -30.37 -1.65 -5.94
CA SER A 29 -31.53 -2.54 -5.96
C SER A 29 -32.19 -2.68 -4.58
N GLU A 30 -33.51 -2.87 -4.55
CA GLU A 30 -34.25 -3.15 -3.30
C GLU A 30 -33.76 -4.45 -2.63
N ALA A 31 -33.31 -5.42 -3.42
CA ALA A 31 -32.78 -6.69 -2.95
C ALA A 31 -31.36 -6.60 -2.34
N SER A 32 -30.72 -5.42 -2.41
CA SER A 32 -29.37 -5.16 -1.90
C SER A 32 -28.32 -6.14 -2.44
N ASP A 33 -28.44 -6.50 -3.70
CA ASP A 33 -27.54 -7.44 -4.37
C ASP A 33 -26.89 -6.86 -5.62
N LYS A 34 -27.46 -5.79 -6.19
CA LYS A 34 -26.96 -5.11 -7.39
C LYS A 34 -27.01 -3.60 -7.27
N VAL A 35 -26.02 -2.94 -7.86
CA VAL A 35 -26.01 -1.51 -8.14
C VAL A 35 -25.93 -1.29 -9.65
N THR A 36 -26.77 -0.40 -10.16
CA THR A 36 -26.70 0.07 -11.54
C THR A 36 -25.94 1.38 -11.56
N ALA A 37 -24.77 1.40 -12.19
CA ALA A 37 -23.94 2.58 -12.38
C ALA A 37 -24.11 3.13 -13.79
N GLU A 38 -24.63 4.35 -13.91
CA GLU A 38 -24.82 5.07 -15.17
C GLU A 38 -23.83 6.23 -15.28
N LEU A 39 -23.00 6.28 -16.33
CA LEU A 39 -22.10 7.40 -16.60
C LEU A 39 -22.79 8.42 -17.50
N SER A 40 -22.86 9.68 -17.07
CA SER A 40 -23.57 10.74 -17.79
C SER A 40 -22.70 11.87 -18.35
N ALA A 41 -21.38 11.80 -18.14
CA ALA A 41 -20.42 12.79 -18.66
C ALA A 41 -19.10 12.15 -19.11
N GLY A 42 -18.39 12.85 -20.02
CA GLY A 42 -17.12 12.42 -20.60
C GLY A 42 -17.24 11.40 -21.74
N ASP A 43 -16.11 10.87 -22.16
CA ASP A 43 -15.99 9.96 -23.32
C ASP A 43 -16.75 8.63 -23.14
N ARG A 44 -17.12 8.30 -21.89
CA ARG A 44 -17.90 7.09 -21.53
C ARG A 44 -19.36 7.40 -21.21
N ALA A 45 -19.85 8.61 -21.49
CA ALA A 45 -21.26 8.97 -21.26
C ALA A 45 -22.21 8.00 -22.00
N GLY A 46 -23.28 7.58 -21.33
CA GLY A 46 -24.22 6.57 -21.80
C GLY A 46 -23.84 5.13 -21.42
N THR A 47 -22.66 4.91 -20.83
CA THR A 47 -22.30 3.58 -20.28
C THR A 47 -23.19 3.26 -19.08
N VAL A 48 -23.77 2.05 -19.08
CA VAL A 48 -24.55 1.51 -17.97
C VAL A 48 -23.94 0.18 -17.54
N MET A 49 -23.67 0.03 -16.25
CA MET A 49 -23.04 -1.14 -15.65
C MET A 49 -23.96 -1.69 -14.57
N ASN A 50 -24.15 -3.01 -14.53
CA ASN A 50 -24.94 -3.67 -13.48
C ASN A 50 -23.98 -4.54 -12.67
N ILE A 51 -23.69 -4.10 -11.46
CA ILE A 51 -22.59 -4.63 -10.67
C ILE A 51 -23.18 -5.32 -9.45
N PRO A 52 -22.93 -6.63 -9.23
CA PRO A 52 -23.25 -7.25 -7.96
C PRO A 52 -22.37 -6.62 -6.87
N PHE A 53 -22.96 -6.26 -5.72
CA PHE A 53 -22.20 -5.64 -4.63
C PHE A 53 -22.39 -6.36 -3.30
N GLN A 54 -21.38 -6.26 -2.45
CA GLN A 54 -21.47 -6.52 -1.01
C GLN A 54 -21.34 -5.20 -0.25
N TRP A 55 -21.87 -5.15 0.98
CA TRP A 55 -21.79 -3.95 1.79
C TRP A 55 -21.58 -4.28 3.27
N GLU A 56 -20.96 -3.35 3.98
CA GLU A 56 -20.80 -3.38 5.44
C GLU A 56 -20.98 -1.97 6.02
N SER A 57 -21.68 -1.88 7.16
CA SER A 57 -21.77 -0.64 7.92
C SER A 57 -20.43 -0.34 8.61
N LEU A 58 -19.93 0.89 8.48
CA LEU A 58 -18.78 1.39 9.22
C LEU A 58 -19.24 2.38 10.32
N PRO A 59 -18.43 2.62 11.37
CA PRO A 59 -18.74 3.65 12.36
C PRO A 59 -18.91 5.05 11.72
N VAL A 60 -19.79 5.89 12.27
CA VAL A 60 -19.99 7.31 11.89
C VAL A 60 -20.67 7.54 10.52
N ASP A 61 -21.76 6.79 10.24
CA ASP A 61 -22.62 6.92 9.05
C ASP A 61 -21.89 6.65 7.71
N ASP A 62 -20.85 5.83 7.75
CA ASP A 62 -20.13 5.35 6.57
C ASP A 62 -20.63 3.96 6.15
N SER A 63 -20.63 3.70 4.84
CA SER A 63 -20.84 2.36 4.29
C SER A 63 -19.68 2.00 3.37
N LEU A 64 -19.15 0.79 3.53
CA LEU A 64 -18.23 0.21 2.57
C LEU A 64 -19.05 -0.58 1.55
N ILE A 65 -18.79 -0.36 0.27
CA ILE A 65 -19.47 -1.04 -0.83
C ILE A 65 -18.40 -1.55 -1.77
N ASP A 66 -18.37 -2.84 -2.05
CA ASP A 66 -17.43 -3.42 -3.01
C ASP A 66 -18.17 -4.23 -4.07
N GLY A 67 -17.67 -4.16 -5.30
CA GLY A 67 -18.23 -4.86 -6.44
C GLY A 67 -17.16 -5.14 -7.49
N GLN A 68 -17.37 -6.21 -8.25
CA GLN A 68 -16.53 -6.57 -9.38
C GLN A 68 -17.38 -6.52 -10.65
N GLU A 69 -16.90 -5.79 -11.65
CA GLU A 69 -17.55 -5.67 -12.95
C GLU A 69 -17.28 -6.90 -13.83
N ASP A 70 -18.02 -7.03 -14.94
CA ASP A 70 -17.92 -8.18 -15.85
C ASP A 70 -16.51 -8.31 -16.47
N ASP A 71 -15.82 -7.19 -16.68
CA ASP A 71 -14.46 -7.12 -17.21
C ASP A 71 -13.36 -7.41 -16.15
N LYS A 72 -13.78 -7.81 -14.94
CA LYS A 72 -12.93 -8.08 -13.77
C LYS A 72 -12.34 -6.85 -13.11
N SER A 73 -12.76 -5.65 -13.51
CA SER A 73 -12.42 -4.46 -12.75
C SER A 73 -13.10 -4.49 -11.37
N THR A 74 -12.38 -4.05 -10.34
CA THR A 74 -12.89 -4.02 -8.96
C THR A 74 -13.10 -2.58 -8.53
N GLY A 75 -14.29 -2.27 -8.04
CA GLY A 75 -14.62 -0.98 -7.41
C GLY A 75 -14.84 -1.17 -5.91
N ILE A 76 -14.14 -0.37 -5.08
CA ILE A 76 -14.38 -0.27 -3.64
C ILE A 76 -14.77 1.18 -3.33
N HIS A 77 -15.96 1.37 -2.78
CA HIS A 77 -16.47 2.66 -2.38
C HIS A 77 -16.57 2.76 -0.85
N ARG A 78 -16.27 3.95 -0.33
CA ARG A 78 -16.64 4.39 1.01
C ARG A 78 -17.60 5.57 0.87
N ASP A 79 -18.86 5.33 1.21
CA ASP A 79 -19.96 6.27 1.06
C ASP A 79 -20.32 6.85 2.44
N ASN A 80 -20.25 8.17 2.59
CA ASN A 80 -20.86 8.87 3.71
C ASN A 80 -22.03 9.71 3.20
N VAL A 81 -23.25 9.17 3.31
CA VAL A 81 -24.44 9.84 2.77
C VAL A 81 -24.78 11.11 3.56
N VAL A 82 -24.54 11.12 4.88
CA VAL A 82 -24.79 12.29 5.75
C VAL A 82 -23.91 13.47 5.36
N LYS A 83 -22.62 13.22 5.10
CA LYS A 83 -21.63 14.24 4.72
C LYS A 83 -21.54 14.47 3.22
N LYS A 84 -22.30 13.71 2.41
CA LYS A 84 -22.25 13.71 0.94
C LYS A 84 -20.82 13.50 0.40
N LYS A 85 -20.06 12.60 1.04
CA LYS A 85 -18.69 12.27 0.64
C LYS A 85 -18.64 10.87 0.04
N LEU A 86 -17.87 10.74 -1.03
CA LEU A 86 -17.63 9.47 -1.71
C LEU A 86 -16.14 9.34 -2.00
N THR A 87 -15.56 8.20 -1.59
CA THR A 87 -14.22 7.78 -2.02
C THR A 87 -14.37 6.46 -2.76
N CYS A 88 -13.76 6.36 -3.94
CA CYS A 88 -13.82 5.17 -4.79
C CYS A 88 -12.40 4.77 -5.21
N VAL A 89 -12.07 3.49 -5.07
CA VAL A 89 -10.85 2.87 -5.63
C VAL A 89 -11.29 1.94 -6.74
N LEU A 90 -10.79 2.15 -7.95
CA LEU A 90 -11.02 1.29 -9.11
C LEU A 90 -9.72 0.57 -9.49
N HIS A 91 -9.82 -0.70 -9.82
CA HIS A 91 -8.73 -1.48 -10.38
C HIS A 91 -9.16 -2.12 -11.70
N ASP A 92 -8.75 -1.54 -12.83
CA ASP A 92 -9.00 -2.03 -14.20
C ASP A 92 -7.66 -2.13 -14.96
N GLY A 93 -6.86 -3.13 -14.60
CA GLY A 93 -5.47 -3.26 -15.08
C GLY A 93 -4.51 -2.17 -14.56
N GLY A 94 -4.99 -1.27 -13.70
CA GLY A 94 -4.27 -0.22 -12.98
C GLY A 94 -5.15 0.39 -11.89
N TRP A 95 -4.54 0.99 -10.87
CA TRP A 95 -5.26 1.56 -9.72
C TRP A 95 -5.64 3.02 -9.97
N GLN A 96 -6.90 3.37 -9.67
CA GLN A 96 -7.42 4.73 -9.69
C GLN A 96 -8.08 5.05 -8.35
N LEU A 97 -7.74 6.18 -7.75
CA LEU A 97 -8.44 6.73 -6.58
C LEU A 97 -9.25 7.94 -7.03
N LEU A 98 -10.55 7.93 -6.74
CA LEU A 98 -11.49 9.00 -7.00
C LEU A 98 -12.07 9.48 -5.68
N HIS A 99 -12.14 10.79 -5.48
CA HIS A 99 -12.72 11.39 -4.28
C HIS A 99 -13.59 12.58 -4.66
N ASN A 100 -14.75 12.70 -4.04
CA ASN A 100 -15.62 13.86 -4.19
C ASN A 100 -15.55 14.72 -2.91
N GLU A 101 -14.61 15.66 -2.87
CA GLU A 101 -14.62 16.81 -1.96
C GLU A 101 -14.57 18.09 -2.79
N GLY A 102 -15.68 18.81 -2.89
CA GLY A 102 -15.69 20.21 -3.32
C GLY A 102 -15.21 20.51 -4.74
N GLY A 103 -15.36 19.58 -5.69
CA GLY A 103 -15.20 19.87 -7.12
C GLY A 103 -13.77 19.87 -7.67
N ASN A 104 -12.77 19.41 -6.91
CA ASN A 104 -11.40 19.24 -7.43
C ASN A 104 -11.00 17.76 -7.44
N MET A 105 -10.69 17.26 -8.63
CA MET A 105 -10.23 15.89 -8.86
C MET A 105 -8.71 15.82 -8.86
N LEU A 106 -8.12 14.94 -8.05
CA LEU A 106 -6.74 14.47 -8.19
C LEU A 106 -6.76 13.10 -8.87
N ARG A 107 -6.58 13.05 -10.20
CA ARG A 107 -6.37 11.78 -10.93
C ARG A 107 -4.93 11.32 -10.75
N HIS A 108 -4.71 10.19 -10.07
CA HIS A 108 -3.43 9.48 -10.11
C HIS A 108 -3.56 8.26 -11.01
N TRP A 109 -2.77 8.23 -12.09
CA TRP A 109 -2.63 7.08 -12.97
C TRP A 109 -1.45 6.23 -12.51
N ILE A 110 -1.69 4.97 -12.14
CA ILE A 110 -0.62 3.98 -11.96
C ILE A 110 -0.61 3.10 -13.23
N TYR A 111 0.28 3.43 -14.18
CA TYR A 111 0.56 2.60 -15.35
C TYR A 111 1.60 1.53 -15.02
N ASN A 112 1.31 0.27 -15.32
CA ASN A 112 2.32 -0.79 -15.44
C ASN A 112 2.29 -1.42 -16.84
N ARG A 113 3.45 -1.50 -17.50
CA ARG A 113 3.62 -2.07 -18.84
C ARG A 113 3.62 -3.61 -18.77
N ARG A 114 2.91 -4.21 -19.74
CA ARG A 114 2.76 -5.65 -20.02
C ARG A 114 4.08 -6.43 -20.02
N LEU A 115 4.03 -7.64 -19.45
CA LEU A 115 4.78 -8.81 -19.95
C LEU A 115 3.74 -9.86 -20.37
N LEU A 116 3.78 -10.23 -21.64
CA LEU A 116 3.05 -11.36 -22.23
C LEU A 116 3.77 -12.66 -21.84
N PHE A 117 3.07 -13.60 -21.22
CA PHE A 117 3.45 -15.02 -21.20
C PHE A 117 2.24 -15.86 -21.63
N PRO A 118 2.42 -16.90 -22.46
CA PRO A 118 1.32 -17.69 -22.97
C PRO A 118 0.77 -18.63 -21.89
N LEU A 119 -0.56 -18.78 -21.92
CA LEU A 119 -1.33 -19.77 -21.16
C LEU A 119 -0.80 -21.18 -21.43
N LEU A 120 -0.37 -21.87 -20.37
CA LEU A 120 -0.38 -23.33 -20.30
C LEU A 120 -1.43 -23.70 -19.25
N LEU A 121 -2.55 -24.24 -19.74
CA LEU A 121 -3.56 -24.90 -18.91
C LEU A 121 -2.91 -26.11 -18.23
N VAL A 122 -2.66 -26.00 -16.93
CA VAL A 122 -2.51 -27.17 -16.06
C VAL A 122 -3.69 -27.13 -15.09
N ALA A 123 -4.72 -27.91 -15.40
CA ALA A 123 -5.71 -28.33 -14.42
C ALA A 123 -5.02 -29.26 -13.42
N GLY A 124 -4.47 -28.66 -12.36
CA GLY A 124 -4.06 -29.35 -11.16
C GLY A 124 -4.62 -28.55 -9.99
N LEU A 125 -5.52 -29.17 -9.22
CA LEU A 125 -5.81 -28.73 -7.86
C LEU A 125 -4.48 -28.79 -7.09
N SER A 126 -3.73 -27.71 -7.13
CA SER A 126 -2.62 -27.52 -6.22
C SER A 126 -3.27 -27.21 -4.88
N GLN A 127 -3.39 -28.23 -4.02
CA GLN A 127 -3.36 -27.97 -2.58
C GLN A 127 -2.20 -27.01 -2.37
N ALA A 128 -2.45 -25.83 -1.81
CA ALA A 128 -1.40 -24.93 -1.38
C ALA A 128 -0.41 -25.77 -0.58
N GLN A 129 0.76 -26.02 -1.16
CA GLN A 129 1.78 -26.81 -0.50
C GLN A 129 2.17 -26.00 0.74
N ALA A 130 1.78 -26.51 1.90
CA ALA A 130 2.19 -26.05 3.22
C ALA A 130 3.70 -26.32 3.39
N SER A 131 4.54 -25.60 2.64
CA SER A 131 5.99 -25.73 2.70
C SER A 131 6.75 -24.41 2.71
N ASP A 132 6.10 -23.25 2.56
CA ASP A 132 6.76 -21.99 2.90
C ASP A 132 6.43 -21.61 4.35
N ILE A 133 7.27 -22.11 5.25
CA ILE A 133 7.18 -21.94 6.70
C ILE A 133 7.70 -20.55 7.12
N ARG A 134 8.14 -19.70 6.19
CA ARG A 134 8.66 -18.37 6.51
C ARG A 134 7.50 -17.38 6.63
N ASN A 135 6.92 -17.33 7.82
CA ASN A 135 5.99 -16.30 8.26
C ASN A 135 6.69 -14.94 8.52
N THR A 136 7.66 -14.57 7.69
CA THR A 136 8.49 -13.38 7.90
C THR A 136 8.64 -12.54 6.63
N ILE A 137 8.61 -11.22 6.77
CA ILE A 137 8.83 -10.29 5.66
C ILE A 137 10.19 -9.59 5.83
N PRO A 138 11.13 -9.74 4.88
CA PRO A 138 12.42 -9.06 4.95
C PRO A 138 12.27 -7.57 4.66
N TYR A 139 12.98 -6.74 5.42
CA TYR A 139 13.08 -5.31 5.14
C TYR A 139 14.46 -4.75 5.52
N TRP A 140 14.85 -3.64 4.91
CA TRP A 140 16.03 -2.88 5.30
C TRP A 140 15.68 -1.85 6.37
N SER A 141 16.45 -1.77 7.44
CA SER A 141 16.27 -0.75 8.47
C SER A 141 17.42 0.23 8.47
N VAL A 142 17.09 1.51 8.32
CA VAL A 142 17.96 2.60 8.77
C VAL A 142 17.66 2.85 10.23
N TRP A 143 18.63 2.60 11.10
CA TRP A 143 18.54 2.81 12.54
C TRP A 143 19.74 3.64 13.02
N VAL A 144 19.66 4.15 14.24
CA VAL A 144 20.68 5.02 14.84
C VAL A 144 21.22 4.35 16.09
N ASP A 145 22.54 4.26 16.20
CA ASP A 145 23.22 3.70 17.36
C ASP A 145 23.30 4.68 18.53
N LYS A 146 23.90 4.23 19.64
CA LYS A 146 24.07 5.05 20.85
C LYS A 146 25.03 6.23 20.66
N ALA A 147 25.87 6.20 19.62
CA ALA A 147 26.76 7.31 19.26
C ALA A 147 26.05 8.34 18.35
N GLY A 148 24.80 8.08 17.96
CA GLY A 148 24.04 8.93 17.04
C GLY A 148 24.40 8.68 15.57
N ILE A 149 25.12 7.59 15.25
CA ILE A 149 25.51 7.23 13.89
C ILE A 149 24.41 6.37 13.27
N SER A 150 24.05 6.64 12.01
CA SER A 150 23.07 5.85 11.28
C SER A 150 23.72 4.64 10.62
N HIS A 151 22.97 3.55 10.56
CA HIS A 151 23.40 2.25 10.06
C HIS A 151 22.30 1.57 9.25
N GLN A 152 22.69 0.59 8.43
CA GLN A 152 21.77 -0.29 7.71
C GLN A 152 21.77 -1.70 8.32
N ALA A 153 20.61 -2.19 8.75
CA ALA A 153 20.39 -3.58 9.13
C ALA A 153 19.40 -4.26 8.17
N LYS A 154 19.54 -5.57 7.98
CA LYS A 154 18.52 -6.38 7.30
C LYS A 154 17.69 -7.08 8.37
N CYS A 155 16.42 -6.76 8.44
CA CYS A 155 15.49 -7.23 9.46
C CYS A 155 14.47 -8.20 8.86
N GLN A 156 13.89 -9.05 9.69
CA GLN A 156 12.80 -9.94 9.35
C GLN A 156 11.61 -9.58 10.22
N LEU A 157 10.57 -8.97 9.66
CA LEU A 157 9.32 -8.73 10.36
C LEU A 157 8.72 -10.09 10.70
N ASP A 158 8.63 -10.42 11.99
CA ASP A 158 8.27 -11.74 12.51
C ASP A 158 6.99 -11.72 13.36
N THR A 159 6.27 -10.60 13.33
CA THR A 159 5.07 -10.34 14.11
C THR A 159 3.80 -10.80 13.40
N LEU A 160 3.92 -11.72 12.43
CA LEU A 160 2.80 -12.23 11.66
C LEU A 160 2.18 -13.46 12.31
N LYS A 161 0.86 -13.50 12.34
CA LYS A 161 0.07 -14.64 12.83
C LYS A 161 -0.88 -15.13 11.74
N LEU A 162 -1.03 -16.45 11.64
CA LEU A 162 -1.96 -17.05 10.70
C LEU A 162 -3.39 -16.80 11.20
N GLU A 163 -4.17 -16.04 10.44
CA GLU A 163 -5.50 -15.58 10.82
C GLU A 163 -6.46 -15.63 9.65
N GLN A 164 -7.73 -15.84 9.96
CA GLN A 164 -8.83 -15.70 9.00
C GLN A 164 -9.09 -14.21 8.77
N PHE A 165 -8.23 -13.55 7.97
CA PHE A 165 -8.27 -12.09 7.79
C PHE A 165 -9.55 -11.61 7.10
N SER A 166 -10.04 -12.38 6.12
CA SER A 166 -11.31 -12.09 5.43
C SER A 166 -12.38 -13.12 5.80
N ALA A 167 -13.65 -12.71 5.82
CA ALA A 167 -14.76 -13.56 6.25
C ALA A 167 -14.97 -14.84 5.41
N LYS A 168 -14.47 -14.87 4.17
CA LYS A 168 -14.68 -15.97 3.21
C LYS A 168 -13.39 -16.50 2.56
N GLY A 169 -12.22 -15.99 2.92
CA GLY A 169 -10.94 -16.42 2.36
C GLY A 169 -10.37 -17.66 3.04
N ASP A 170 -9.19 -18.11 2.60
CA ASP A 170 -8.35 -18.99 3.40
C ASP A 170 -7.55 -18.15 4.42
N PRO A 171 -7.11 -18.73 5.56
CA PRO A 171 -6.25 -18.02 6.50
C PRO A 171 -4.95 -17.53 5.86
N GLU A 172 -4.52 -16.32 6.24
CA GLU A 172 -3.27 -15.72 5.79
C GLU A 172 -2.46 -15.18 6.96
N TRP A 173 -1.17 -14.90 6.74
CA TRP A 173 -0.29 -14.36 7.77
C TRP A 173 -0.48 -12.85 7.86
N VAL A 174 -1.03 -12.38 8.99
CA VAL A 174 -1.39 -10.98 9.24
C VAL A 174 -0.47 -10.40 10.30
N SER A 175 0.06 -9.20 10.06
CA SER A 175 0.86 -8.47 11.05
C SER A 175 0.04 -8.13 12.30
N GLN A 176 0.69 -8.19 13.46
CA GLN A 176 0.03 -8.01 14.77
C GLN A 176 0.51 -6.75 15.51
N GLU A 177 1.66 -6.19 15.11
CA GLU A 177 2.29 -5.02 15.74
C GLU A 177 2.38 -3.87 14.73
N ASP A 178 1.24 -3.42 14.23
CA ASP A 178 1.18 -2.39 13.20
C ASP A 178 1.47 -1.00 13.77
N LEU A 179 2.33 -0.25 13.08
CA LEU A 179 2.64 1.13 13.43
C LEU A 179 1.54 2.07 12.93
N LEU A 180 1.07 2.96 13.81
CA LEU A 180 0.03 3.93 13.46
C LEU A 180 0.50 4.85 12.32
N THR A 181 -0.18 4.77 11.19
CA THR A 181 0.11 5.58 10.00
C THR A 181 -0.39 7.01 10.20
N SER A 182 0.49 7.98 9.96
CA SER A 182 0.16 9.40 10.02
C SER A 182 -0.22 9.97 8.65
N ARG A 183 0.50 9.57 7.59
CA ARG A 183 0.17 9.89 6.20
C ARG A 183 0.92 8.99 5.23
N TYR A 184 0.53 9.02 3.96
CA TYR A 184 1.31 8.46 2.86
C TYR A 184 1.64 9.54 1.82
N VAL A 185 2.74 9.34 1.09
CA VAL A 185 3.23 10.25 0.05
C VAL A 185 3.82 9.45 -1.12
N PHE A 186 3.61 9.93 -2.34
CA PHE A 186 4.25 9.39 -3.54
C PHE A 186 5.35 10.33 -4.02
N ASN A 187 6.54 9.79 -4.22
CA ASN A 187 7.70 10.54 -4.69
C ASN A 187 8.17 10.02 -6.06
N ILE A 188 8.62 10.93 -6.91
CA ILE A 188 9.33 10.61 -8.14
C ILE A 188 10.71 11.26 -8.06
N MET A 189 11.76 10.44 -8.04
CA MET A 189 13.15 10.89 -8.08
C MET A 189 13.66 10.76 -9.52
N PRO A 190 13.97 11.86 -10.21
CA PRO A 190 14.49 11.82 -11.58
C PRO A 190 15.78 11.01 -11.70
N VAL A 191 16.11 10.59 -12.92
CA VAL A 191 17.40 9.95 -13.21
C VAL A 191 18.54 10.88 -12.80
N GLY A 192 19.50 10.34 -12.03
CA GLY A 192 20.64 11.10 -11.52
C GLY A 192 20.33 11.99 -10.30
N TRP A 193 19.09 12.00 -9.80
CA TRP A 193 18.76 12.72 -8.58
C TRP A 193 19.48 12.12 -7.37
N VAL A 194 20.14 12.97 -6.59
CA VAL A 194 20.77 12.63 -5.30
C VAL A 194 20.41 13.72 -4.29
N GLY A 195 19.80 13.31 -3.18
CA GLY A 195 19.51 14.19 -2.05
C GLY A 195 20.75 14.40 -1.17
N PRO A 196 20.85 15.52 -0.43
CA PRO A 196 21.95 15.74 0.51
C PRO A 196 21.83 14.81 1.73
N TRP A 197 22.83 14.83 2.62
CA TRP A 197 22.71 14.20 3.93
C TRP A 197 21.60 14.87 4.75
N HIS A 198 20.59 14.10 5.15
CA HIS A 198 19.45 14.59 5.91
C HIS A 198 18.81 13.47 6.74
N LYS A 199 17.98 13.87 7.71
CA LYS A 199 17.18 12.95 8.50
C LYS A 199 15.81 12.72 7.85
N ASN A 200 15.20 11.57 8.08
CA ASN A 200 13.78 11.41 7.78
C ASN A 200 12.94 12.37 8.66
N PRO A 201 11.92 13.03 8.09
CA PRO A 201 11.07 13.96 8.84
C PRO A 201 10.19 13.24 9.88
N SER A 202 9.93 11.96 9.68
CA SER A 202 9.22 11.05 10.58
C SER A 202 9.72 9.62 10.34
N PRO A 203 9.56 8.70 11.30
CA PRO A 203 9.70 7.28 11.01
C PRO A 203 8.78 6.91 9.84
N GLN A 204 9.30 6.16 8.87
CA GLN A 204 8.55 5.92 7.65
C GLN A 204 8.98 4.64 6.94
N TRP A 205 8.01 3.91 6.41
CA TRP A 205 8.23 2.86 5.42
C TRP A 205 8.46 3.50 4.05
N ILE A 206 9.39 2.94 3.29
CA ILE A 206 9.72 3.37 1.94
C ILE A 206 9.73 2.16 1.02
N ILE A 207 8.86 2.18 0.01
CA ILE A 207 8.57 1.06 -0.88
C ILE A 207 8.72 1.55 -2.33
N PRO A 208 9.76 1.12 -3.06
CA PRO A 208 9.88 1.39 -4.48
C PRO A 208 8.75 0.68 -5.24
N LEU A 209 8.07 1.44 -6.09
CA LEU A 209 7.02 0.95 -6.98
C LEU A 209 7.58 0.65 -8.38
N SER A 210 8.57 1.44 -8.82
CA SER A 210 9.30 1.25 -10.08
C SER A 210 10.65 1.98 -10.02
N GLY A 211 11.57 1.61 -10.90
CA GLY A 211 12.96 2.09 -10.84
C GLY A 211 13.69 1.59 -9.59
N ARG A 212 14.89 2.11 -9.35
CA ARG A 212 15.70 1.77 -8.17
C ARG A 212 16.18 3.03 -7.49
N TRP A 213 16.34 2.96 -6.17
CA TRP A 213 16.95 4.02 -5.39
C TRP A 213 18.02 3.43 -4.47
N PHE A 214 18.89 4.28 -3.93
CA PHE A 214 19.84 3.88 -2.90
C PHE A 214 19.63 4.67 -1.63
N VAL A 215 20.03 4.08 -0.51
CA VAL A 215 20.21 4.76 0.77
C VAL A 215 21.60 4.45 1.29
N GLN A 216 22.36 5.49 1.60
CA GLN A 216 23.67 5.40 2.23
C GLN A 216 23.61 5.99 3.63
N THR A 217 24.06 5.21 4.61
CA THR A 217 24.13 5.60 6.02
C THR A 217 25.50 6.16 6.39
N MET A 218 25.59 6.78 7.56
CA MET A 218 26.77 7.55 7.96
C MET A 218 28.04 6.69 8.11
N ASP A 219 27.86 5.42 8.48
CA ASP A 219 28.88 4.37 8.49
C ASP A 219 29.42 3.98 7.11
N GLY A 220 28.88 4.57 6.03
CA GLY A 220 29.32 4.36 4.65
C GLY A 220 28.59 3.23 3.95
N LYS A 221 27.77 2.43 4.63
CA LYS A 221 27.01 1.34 4.03
C LYS A 221 25.95 1.90 3.08
N ARG A 222 25.96 1.42 1.85
CA ARG A 222 24.99 1.77 0.80
C ARG A 222 24.17 0.54 0.42
N VAL A 223 22.86 0.71 0.39
CA VAL A 223 21.91 -0.33 -0.04
C VAL A 223 21.11 0.23 -1.21
N GLU A 224 20.99 -0.54 -2.28
CA GLU A 224 20.14 -0.21 -3.43
C GLU A 224 18.90 -1.09 -3.42
N MET A 225 17.73 -0.48 -3.60
CA MET A 225 16.44 -1.13 -3.48
C MET A 225 15.60 -0.84 -4.73
N GLY A 226 14.90 -1.86 -5.21
CA GLY A 226 13.93 -1.79 -6.30
C GLY A 226 12.56 -2.31 -5.89
N PRO A 227 11.67 -2.56 -6.86
CA PRO A 227 10.31 -3.00 -6.58
C PRO A 227 10.27 -4.29 -5.76
N GLY A 228 9.44 -4.30 -4.73
CA GLY A 228 9.31 -5.41 -3.77
C GLY A 228 10.31 -5.37 -2.61
N GLU A 229 11.34 -4.53 -2.65
CA GLU A 229 12.26 -4.33 -1.53
C GLU A 229 11.74 -3.20 -0.62
N ILE A 230 11.48 -3.51 0.66
CA ILE A 230 10.92 -2.56 1.62
C ILE A 230 12.02 -2.04 2.53
N SER A 231 11.95 -0.77 2.93
CA SER A 231 12.82 -0.21 3.98
C SER A 231 12.07 0.62 5.00
N PHE A 232 12.60 0.68 6.22
CA PHE A 232 12.12 1.54 7.29
C PHE A 232 13.18 2.56 7.67
N GLY A 233 12.85 3.84 7.53
CA GLY A 233 13.71 4.96 7.88
C GLY A 233 13.48 5.42 9.31
N TYR A 234 14.43 5.17 10.22
CA TYR A 234 14.39 5.58 11.62
C TYR A 234 15.67 6.28 12.06
N ASP A 235 15.89 7.49 11.52
CA ASP A 235 17.09 8.31 11.76
C ASP A 235 16.81 9.74 12.19
N LYS A 236 15.57 10.04 12.61
CA LYS A 236 15.17 11.36 13.13
C LYS A 236 16.06 11.81 14.31
N ASN A 237 16.55 10.86 15.09
CA ASN A 237 17.39 11.12 16.27
C ASN A 237 18.90 11.03 15.95
N ALA A 238 19.30 10.88 14.69
CA ALA A 238 20.72 10.84 14.32
C ALA A 238 21.46 12.11 14.80
N GLY A 239 22.68 11.92 15.29
CA GLY A 239 23.64 12.99 15.50
C GLY A 239 24.33 13.39 14.19
N THR A 240 25.44 14.10 14.31
CA THR A 240 26.35 14.36 13.20
C THR A 240 27.55 13.41 13.25
N PHE A 241 28.01 12.96 12.09
CA PHE A 241 29.24 12.16 11.96
C PHE A 241 30.11 12.76 10.85
N GLY A 242 31.13 13.53 11.26
CA GLY A 242 31.86 14.40 10.34
C GLY A 242 30.93 15.44 9.72
N ASN A 243 30.85 15.47 8.39
CA ASN A 243 29.93 16.35 7.65
C ASN A 243 28.59 15.68 7.28
N LYS A 244 28.29 14.51 7.85
CA LYS A 244 27.09 13.71 7.54
C LYS A 244 26.06 13.83 8.68
N VAL A 245 24.79 13.68 8.33
CA VAL A 245 23.64 13.57 9.25
C VAL A 245 22.57 12.68 8.63
N GLY A 246 21.97 11.79 9.43
CA GLY A 246 20.91 10.89 8.96
C GLY A 246 21.37 9.97 7.84
N HIS A 247 20.89 10.16 6.62
CA HIS A 247 21.24 9.38 5.45
C HIS A 247 21.37 10.24 4.19
N MET A 248 21.94 9.66 3.15
CA MET A 248 21.89 10.18 1.78
C MET A 248 21.13 9.19 0.91
N SER A 249 20.33 9.67 -0.04
CA SER A 249 19.59 8.82 -0.96
C SER A 249 19.59 9.36 -2.39
N GLY A 250 19.30 8.50 -3.35
CA GLY A 250 19.25 8.92 -4.76
C GLY A 250 18.67 7.86 -5.68
N ALA A 251 18.30 8.27 -6.89
CA ALA A 251 17.86 7.37 -7.93
C ALA A 251 19.04 6.59 -8.53
N VAL A 252 18.79 5.35 -8.95
CA VAL A 252 19.78 4.45 -9.56
C VAL A 252 19.29 4.02 -10.94
N GLY A 253 20.21 3.97 -11.90
CA GLY A 253 19.95 3.44 -13.24
C GLY A 253 19.45 4.49 -14.22
N LYS A 254 18.71 4.04 -15.24
CA LYS A 254 18.29 4.84 -16.40
C LYS A 254 16.82 5.26 -16.36
N GLU A 255 16.12 4.95 -15.28
CA GLU A 255 14.70 5.28 -15.09
C GLU A 255 14.50 5.99 -13.76
N PRO A 256 13.50 6.89 -13.64
CA PRO A 256 13.17 7.51 -12.36
C PRO A 256 12.78 6.48 -11.30
N ALA A 257 13.16 6.71 -10.05
CA ALA A 257 12.67 5.93 -8.93
C ALA A 257 11.30 6.48 -8.49
N LYS A 258 10.25 5.66 -8.57
CA LYS A 258 8.93 6.02 -8.03
C LYS A 258 8.69 5.23 -6.76
N VAL A 259 8.36 5.93 -5.69
CA VAL A 259 8.42 5.37 -4.35
C VAL A 259 7.19 5.81 -3.57
N MET A 260 6.55 4.86 -2.88
CA MET A 260 5.54 5.14 -1.85
C MET A 260 6.24 5.26 -0.50
N VAL A 261 5.93 6.31 0.23
CA VAL A 261 6.39 6.54 1.60
C VAL A 261 5.17 6.50 2.51
N VAL A 262 5.19 5.64 3.53
CA VAL A 262 4.16 5.59 4.57
C VAL A 262 4.79 6.08 5.86
N GLN A 263 4.42 7.28 6.28
CA GLN A 263 4.90 7.86 7.52
C GLN A 263 4.07 7.33 8.68
N VAL A 264 4.75 7.01 9.77
CA VAL A 264 4.13 6.51 11.00
C VAL A 264 4.43 7.46 12.15
N THR A 265 3.62 7.42 13.20
CA THR A 265 3.75 8.34 14.33
C THR A 265 4.98 8.04 15.20
N SER A 266 5.36 6.77 15.29
CA SER A 266 6.48 6.28 16.10
C SER A 266 7.03 4.95 15.57
N ALA A 267 8.21 4.58 16.04
CA ALA A 267 8.68 3.19 16.02
C ALA A 267 7.96 2.37 17.11
N LEU A 268 8.25 1.07 17.20
CA LEU A 268 7.87 0.27 18.35
C LEU A 268 8.53 0.79 19.63
N GLU A 269 7.78 0.78 20.73
CA GLU A 269 8.28 1.22 22.03
C GLU A 269 9.38 0.29 22.57
N ASN A 270 9.18 -1.02 22.42
CA ASN A 270 10.07 -2.07 22.93
C ASN A 270 10.41 -3.09 21.83
N PRO A 271 11.23 -2.73 20.82
CA PRO A 271 11.59 -3.66 19.75
C PRO A 271 12.46 -4.80 20.30
N LYS A 272 12.27 -6.02 19.79
CA LYS A 272 13.10 -7.20 20.14
C LYS A 272 14.58 -7.00 19.80
N ASP A 273 14.86 -6.19 18.78
CA ASP A 273 16.18 -5.81 18.32
C ASP A 273 16.18 -4.30 18.03
N GLU A 274 17.04 -3.54 18.71
CA GLU A 274 17.16 -2.08 18.54
C GLU A 274 17.47 -1.67 17.08
N ARG A 275 18.05 -2.58 16.30
CA ARG A 275 18.35 -2.39 14.87
C ARG A 275 17.13 -2.54 13.96
N CYS A 276 16.02 -3.04 14.51
CA CYS A 276 14.77 -3.33 13.81
C CYS A 276 13.59 -2.59 14.51
N PRO A 277 13.61 -1.24 14.54
CA PRO A 277 12.63 -0.42 15.26
C PRO A 277 11.19 -0.54 14.77
N ALA A 278 10.97 -1.15 13.60
CA ALA A 278 9.63 -1.45 13.08
C ALA A 278 9.16 -2.89 13.39
N GLY A 279 9.93 -3.65 14.18
CA GLY A 279 9.63 -5.02 14.55
C GLY A 279 10.55 -6.04 13.91
N GLY A 280 10.57 -7.24 14.47
CA GLY A 280 11.42 -8.32 14.01
C GLY A 280 12.81 -8.36 14.61
N VAL A 281 13.65 -9.21 14.02
CA VAL A 281 15.05 -9.40 14.42
C VAL A 281 15.99 -9.21 13.25
N GLY A 282 17.18 -8.66 13.52
CA GLY A 282 18.22 -8.48 12.52
C GLY A 282 18.79 -9.82 12.09
N GLN A 283 18.95 -10.02 10.78
CA GLN A 283 19.58 -11.22 10.25
C GLN A 283 21.04 -11.27 10.74
N GLN A 284 21.40 -12.31 11.48
CA GLN A 284 22.79 -12.58 11.86
C GLN A 284 23.59 -12.76 10.56
N VAL A 285 24.58 -11.90 10.33
CA VAL A 285 25.56 -12.15 9.27
C VAL A 285 26.36 -13.33 9.76
N SER A 286 26.08 -14.53 9.26
CA SER A 286 27.02 -15.64 9.40
C SER A 286 28.28 -15.20 8.67
N GLU A 287 29.29 -14.75 9.40
CA GLU A 287 30.64 -14.68 8.87
C GLU A 287 30.99 -16.11 8.44
N ARG A 288 30.84 -16.42 7.16
CA ARG A 288 31.63 -17.49 6.57
C ARG A 288 33.06 -17.01 6.70
N ARG A 289 33.71 -17.39 7.81
CA ARG A 289 35.16 -17.51 7.86
C ARG A 289 35.55 -18.34 6.65
N SER A 290 36.03 -17.67 5.61
CA SER A 290 36.94 -18.28 4.67
C SER A 290 38.18 -18.63 5.50
N THR A 291 38.23 -19.87 6.01
CA THR A 291 39.48 -20.44 6.48
C THR A 291 40.45 -20.45 5.30
N PRO A 292 41.72 -20.08 5.53
CA PRO A 292 42.75 -19.97 4.48
C PRO A 292 43.04 -21.31 3.80
#